data_AF-A0A3A0ADJ9-F1
#
_entry.id   AF-A0A3A0ADJ9-F1
#
_cell.length_a   1.000
_cell.length_b   1.000
_cell.length_c   1.000
_cell.angle_alpha   90.00
_cell.angle_beta   90.00
_cell.angle_gamma   90.00
#
_symmetry.space_group_name_H-M   'P 1'
#
loop_
_entity.id
_entity.type
_entity.pdbx_description
1 polymer ?
#
loop_
_entity_poly.entity_id
_entity_poly.type
_entity_poly.pdbx_seq_one_letter_code
_entity_poly.pdbx_strand_id
1 'polypeptide(L)'
;MRTFFRLYWPWLLVLAGGTVLMVTIALTWPQFFPPQSATAPGRVAEIAAQSPAAATTGTAISGTAQSTAIHNSANLPAAAPTPGPTPLPAEQLAHSQELHRLGDTVAARSHLAALLDETGLERSIRLQARFQLVKSYLADAEYSQALAELDQLNVEFPVAAGSDAALDTSLDQDLAAKSEFLRAVALAGLGHYGESLAAYTRFLDAYPQLAAAIQPRIARTHLALGDAAGAAAAYRAA
;
A
#
# COMPACT_ATOMS: atom_id res chain seq x y z
N MET A 1 -7.02 -20.98 -9.37
CA MET A 1 -5.84 -20.32 -9.96
C MET A 1 -6.13 -18.82 -10.04
N ARG A 2 -5.58 -18.03 -9.12
CA ARG A 2 -5.79 -16.57 -9.05
C ARG A 2 -4.68 -15.90 -9.88
N THR A 3 -5.06 -15.25 -10.98
CA THR A 3 -4.14 -14.50 -11.83
C THR A 3 -3.83 -13.17 -11.15
N PHE A 4 -2.62 -13.05 -10.60
CA PHE A 4 -2.11 -11.81 -10.01
C PHE A 4 -1.86 -10.78 -11.12
N PHE A 5 -2.58 -9.66 -11.08
CA PHE A 5 -2.34 -8.50 -11.95
C PHE A 5 -1.19 -7.66 -11.38
N ARG A 6 -0.03 -7.70 -12.04
CA ARG A 6 1.14 -6.89 -11.71
C ARG A 6 0.97 -5.47 -12.24
N LEU A 7 0.97 -4.48 -11.35
CA LEU A 7 1.05 -3.06 -11.71
C LEU A 7 2.51 -2.68 -12.04
N TYR A 8 2.96 -2.95 -13.27
CA TYR A 8 4.33 -2.63 -13.70
C TYR A 8 4.39 -1.20 -14.28
N TRP A 9 4.98 -0.27 -13.54
CA TRP A 9 5.38 1.04 -14.05
C TRP A 9 6.90 1.02 -14.30
N PRO A 10 7.38 1.24 -15.54
CA PRO A 10 8.80 1.25 -15.80
C PRO A 10 9.40 2.55 -15.25
N TRP A 11 10.38 2.42 -14.36
CA TRP A 11 11.31 3.50 -14.08
C TRP A 11 12.17 3.72 -15.31
N LEU A 12 12.15 4.92 -15.87
CA LEU A 12 13.12 5.33 -16.88
C LEU A 12 14.42 5.66 -16.13
N LEU A 13 15.31 4.67 -16.07
CA LEU A 13 16.69 4.86 -15.65
C LEU A 13 17.35 5.74 -16.72
N VAL A 14 17.58 7.01 -16.40
CA VAL A 14 18.44 7.87 -17.23
C VAL A 14 19.87 7.39 -17.02
N LEU A 15 20.30 6.44 -17.87
CA LEU A 15 21.71 6.13 -18.03
C LEU A 15 22.38 7.32 -18.74
N ALA A 16 23.37 7.92 -18.08
CA ALA A 16 24.29 8.85 -18.69
C ALA A 16 25.08 8.13 -19.80
N GLY A 17 24.56 8.18 -21.02
CA GLY A 17 25.14 7.50 -22.19
C GLY A 17 24.14 7.48 -23.33
N GLY A 18 24.15 8.54 -24.14
CA GLY A 18 23.13 8.84 -25.15
C GLY A 18 22.99 7.76 -26.22
N THR A 19 22.09 6.79 -25.99
CA THR A 19 21.55 5.93 -27.05
C THR A 19 20.11 5.58 -26.71
N VAL A 20 19.17 6.15 -27.47
CA VAL A 20 17.73 5.84 -27.35
C VAL A 20 17.47 4.58 -28.16
N LEU A 21 17.30 3.45 -27.48
CA LEU A 21 16.80 2.21 -28.08
C LEU A 21 15.27 2.22 -27.98
N MET A 22 14.60 2.51 -29.10
CA MET A 22 13.14 2.44 -29.22
C MET A 22 12.70 0.98 -29.14
N VAL A 23 12.33 0.52 -27.95
CA VAL A 23 11.68 -0.78 -27.76
C VAL A 23 10.17 -0.56 -27.73
N THR A 24 9.49 -0.93 -28.81
CA THR A 24 8.04 -0.94 -28.90
C THR A 24 7.49 -2.13 -28.11
N ILE A 25 7.10 -1.92 -26.85
CA ILE A 25 6.40 -2.93 -26.06
C ILE A 25 4.88 -2.68 -26.22
N ALA A 26 4.20 -3.56 -26.95
CA ALA A 26 2.74 -3.59 -27.01
C ALA A 26 2.20 -4.05 -25.64
N LEU A 27 1.71 -3.10 -24.85
CA LEU A 27 1.20 -3.32 -23.50
C LEU A 27 -0.29 -3.69 -23.55
N THR A 28 -0.60 -4.97 -23.72
CA THR A 28 -1.99 -5.46 -23.65
C THR A 28 -2.36 -5.83 -22.22
N TRP A 29 -3.24 -5.05 -21.60
CA TRP A 29 -3.78 -5.32 -20.25
C TRP A 29 -5.07 -6.14 -20.34
N PRO A 30 -5.24 -7.21 -19.53
CA PRO A 30 -6.47 -7.97 -19.51
C PRO A 30 -7.62 -7.19 -18.85
N GLN A 31 -8.81 -7.32 -19.43
CA GLN A 31 -10.06 -6.69 -18.99
C GLN A 31 -10.57 -7.37 -17.71
N PHE A 32 -10.89 -6.58 -16.68
CA PHE A 32 -11.51 -7.08 -15.45
C PHE A 32 -13.03 -7.01 -15.60
N PHE A 33 -13.70 -8.17 -15.70
CA PHE A 33 -15.15 -8.27 -15.65
C PHE A 33 -15.59 -8.47 -14.18
N PRO A 34 -16.57 -7.72 -13.66
CA PRO A 34 -17.14 -8.01 -12.36
C PRO A 34 -17.95 -9.33 -12.40
N PRO A 35 -17.96 -10.13 -11.31
CA PRO A 35 -18.80 -11.32 -11.23
C PRO A 35 -20.28 -10.92 -11.16
N GLN A 36 -21.09 -11.48 -12.06
CA GLN A 36 -22.55 -11.38 -11.96
C GLN A 36 -23.01 -12.17 -10.72
N SER A 37 -23.69 -11.48 -9.80
CA SER A 37 -24.35 -12.11 -8.66
C SER A 37 -25.49 -12.98 -9.15
N ALA A 38 -25.32 -14.30 -9.08
CA ALA A 38 -26.39 -15.25 -9.33
C ALA A 38 -27.39 -15.24 -8.16
N THR A 39 -28.58 -14.71 -8.42
CA THR A 39 -29.77 -14.87 -7.57
C THR A 39 -30.22 -16.34 -7.58
N ALA A 40 -30.31 -16.96 -6.40
CA ALA A 40 -31.07 -18.19 -6.21
C ALA A 40 -31.80 -18.18 -4.84
N PRO A 41 -32.98 -18.81 -4.74
CA PRO A 41 -34.03 -18.41 -3.79
C PRO A 41 -34.06 -19.23 -2.49
N GLY A 42 -34.58 -18.57 -1.44
CA GLY A 42 -35.47 -19.15 -0.43
C GLY A 42 -35.00 -20.38 0.35
N ARG A 43 -34.56 -20.17 1.60
CA ARG A 43 -34.77 -21.15 2.67
C ARG A 43 -35.46 -20.51 3.86
N VAL A 44 -36.57 -21.15 4.21
CA VAL A 44 -37.50 -20.83 5.27
C VAL A 44 -36.87 -21.18 6.63
N ALA A 45 -37.27 -20.41 7.63
CA ALA A 45 -36.81 -20.43 9.01
C ALA A 45 -36.98 -21.78 9.73
N GLU A 46 -36.09 -22.05 10.69
CA GLU A 46 -36.45 -22.83 11.87
C GLU A 46 -35.71 -22.27 13.10
N ILE A 47 -36.50 -21.65 13.98
CA ILE A 47 -36.11 -21.11 15.28
C ILE A 47 -36.34 -22.23 16.29
N ALA A 48 -35.30 -22.63 17.01
CA ALA A 48 -35.47 -23.40 18.24
C ALA A 48 -34.59 -22.78 19.34
N ALA A 49 -35.29 -22.23 20.32
CA ALA A 49 -34.76 -21.69 21.56
C ALA A 49 -34.13 -22.80 22.43
N GLN A 50 -33.12 -22.44 23.21
CA GLN A 50 -33.00 -22.88 24.62
C GLN A 50 -31.87 -22.15 25.35
N SER A 51 -32.27 -21.45 26.41
CA SER A 51 -31.52 -21.08 27.62
C SER A 51 -32.50 -21.39 28.78
N PRO A 52 -32.15 -21.46 30.09
CA PRO A 52 -30.86 -21.27 30.79
C PRO A 52 -30.59 -22.34 31.91
N ALA A 53 -29.43 -22.29 32.60
CA ALA A 53 -29.18 -22.64 34.04
C ALA A 53 -27.65 -22.76 34.28
N ALA A 54 -26.97 -21.93 35.09
CA ALA A 54 -26.93 -21.78 36.56
C ALA A 54 -25.86 -22.66 37.27
N ALA A 55 -24.88 -21.95 37.88
CA ALA A 55 -24.04 -22.22 39.06
C ALA A 55 -23.21 -23.53 39.20
N THR A 56 -21.95 -23.41 39.64
CA THR A 56 -21.46 -23.90 40.96
C THR A 56 -19.98 -23.52 41.19
N THR A 57 -19.71 -23.20 42.46
CA THR A 57 -18.50 -22.75 43.15
C THR A 57 -17.43 -23.84 43.34
N GLY A 58 -16.15 -23.45 43.34
CA GLY A 58 -15.17 -23.87 44.35
C GLY A 58 -14.31 -25.12 44.08
N THR A 59 -12.98 -24.96 44.19
CA THR A 59 -12.11 -25.61 45.21
C THR A 59 -10.67 -25.70 44.70
N ALA A 60 -9.75 -25.08 45.46
CA ALA A 60 -8.31 -25.24 45.33
C ALA A 60 -7.85 -26.58 45.88
N ILE A 61 -6.85 -27.20 45.26
CA ILE A 61 -6.05 -28.25 45.88
C ILE A 61 -4.58 -28.07 45.51
N SER A 62 -3.77 -27.81 46.53
CA SER A 62 -2.32 -27.97 46.51
C SER A 62 -1.98 -29.46 46.54
N GLY A 63 -0.98 -29.87 45.75
CA GLY A 63 -0.46 -31.23 45.71
C GLY A 63 1.04 -31.24 45.44
N THR A 64 1.77 -31.77 46.41
CA THR A 64 3.22 -31.85 46.63
C THR A 64 4.07 -32.53 45.55
N ALA A 65 5.35 -32.13 45.57
CA ALA A 65 6.47 -32.57 44.76
C ALA A 65 6.80 -34.07 44.81
N GLN A 66 7.41 -34.55 43.71
CA GLN A 66 8.33 -35.69 43.75
C GLN A 66 9.55 -35.39 42.86
N SER A 67 10.70 -35.31 43.52
CA SER A 67 12.04 -35.11 42.97
C SER A 67 12.66 -36.46 42.62
N THR A 68 13.28 -36.59 41.45
CA THR A 68 14.23 -37.67 41.17
C THR A 68 15.37 -37.15 40.27
N ALA A 69 16.53 -36.98 40.90
CA ALA A 69 17.90 -37.14 40.42
C ALA A 69 18.32 -36.65 39.01
N ILE A 70 18.90 -35.44 38.99
CA ILE A 70 20.30 -35.14 38.60
C ILE A 70 20.90 -35.96 37.44
N HIS A 71 20.85 -35.40 36.22
CA HIS A 71 21.99 -35.43 35.29
C HIS A 71 22.54 -34.01 35.19
N ASN A 72 23.70 -33.80 35.82
CA ASN A 72 24.40 -32.53 35.86
C ASN A 72 25.21 -32.37 34.55
N SER A 73 24.52 -32.02 33.46
CA SER A 73 25.18 -31.39 32.32
C SER A 73 25.44 -29.94 32.71
N ALA A 74 26.72 -29.58 32.81
CA ALA A 74 27.14 -28.19 32.98
C ALA A 74 26.62 -27.37 31.79
N ASN A 75 25.43 -26.77 31.94
CA ASN A 75 24.91 -25.75 31.05
C ASN A 75 25.82 -24.52 31.21
N LEU A 76 26.85 -24.45 30.38
CA LEU A 76 27.52 -23.19 30.07
C LEU A 76 26.44 -22.21 29.57
N PRO A 77 26.37 -20.98 30.08
CA PRO A 77 25.52 -19.96 29.49
C PRO A 77 25.89 -19.84 28.01
N ALA A 78 24.96 -20.20 27.12
CA ALA A 78 25.12 -19.90 25.71
C ALA A 78 25.24 -18.38 25.61
N ALA A 79 26.40 -17.90 25.16
CA ALA A 79 26.60 -16.48 24.91
C ALA A 79 25.47 -15.99 24.00
N ALA A 80 24.75 -14.96 24.45
CA ALA A 80 23.72 -14.33 23.64
C ALA A 80 24.33 -13.96 22.29
N PRO A 81 23.68 -14.30 21.15
CA PRO A 81 24.20 -13.89 19.85
C PRO A 81 24.37 -12.38 19.87
N THR A 82 25.59 -11.93 19.61
CA THR A 82 25.87 -10.51 19.42
C THR A 82 24.89 -10.01 18.35
N PRO A 83 24.06 -8.99 18.62
CA PRO A 83 23.18 -8.45 17.60
C PRO A 83 24.04 -8.08 16.38
N GLY A 84 23.65 -8.55 15.20
CA GLY A 84 24.26 -8.07 13.96
C GLY A 84 24.10 -6.55 13.86
N PRO A 85 24.95 -5.85 13.09
CA PRO A 85 24.78 -4.43 12.87
C PRO A 85 23.36 -4.16 12.36
N THR A 86 22.65 -3.22 13.00
CA THR A 86 21.35 -2.76 12.51
C THR A 86 21.55 -2.19 11.11
N PRO A 87 20.81 -2.66 10.09
CA PRO A 87 20.92 -2.14 8.73
C PRO A 87 20.65 -0.64 8.67
N LEU A 88 21.27 0.06 7.72
CA LEU A 88 21.04 1.50 7.56
C LEU A 88 19.60 1.77 7.04
N PRO A 89 18.97 2.91 7.40
CA PRO A 89 17.60 3.22 6.95
C PRO A 89 17.39 3.18 5.44
N ALA A 90 18.39 3.60 4.66
CA ALA A 90 18.34 3.53 3.20
C ALA A 90 18.35 2.08 2.67
N GLU A 91 19.07 1.18 3.33
CA GLU A 91 19.12 -0.25 2.98
C GLU A 91 17.80 -0.93 3.35
N GLN A 92 17.24 -0.59 4.50
CA GLN A 92 15.92 -1.01 4.94
C GLN A 92 14.83 -0.60 3.93
N LEU A 93 14.86 0.66 3.46
CA LEU A 93 13.97 1.14 2.41
C LEU A 93 14.16 0.35 1.10
N ALA A 94 15.39 0.17 0.63
CA ALA A 94 15.67 -0.61 -0.58
C ALA A 94 15.19 -2.06 -0.47
N HIS A 95 15.34 -2.69 0.69
CA HIS A 95 14.85 -4.04 0.95
C HIS A 95 13.31 -4.12 0.84
N SER A 96 12.59 -3.15 1.42
CA SER A 96 11.12 -3.10 1.30
C SER A 96 10.63 -2.92 -0.14
N GLN A 97 11.36 -2.15 -0.96
CA GLN A 97 11.05 -1.97 -2.38
C GLN A 97 11.24 -3.27 -3.17
N GLU A 98 12.27 -4.04 -2.82
CA GLU A 98 12.50 -5.36 -3.41
C GLU A 98 11.38 -6.34 -3.02
N LEU A 99 10.97 -6.38 -1.74
CA LEU A 99 9.82 -7.18 -1.30
C LEU A 99 8.56 -6.83 -2.10
N HIS A 100 8.29 -5.55 -2.29
CA HIS A 100 7.17 -5.08 -3.12
C HIS A 100 7.30 -5.53 -4.59
N ARG A 101 8.51 -5.48 -5.16
CA ARG A 101 8.78 -5.95 -6.54
C ARG A 101 8.55 -7.46 -6.70
N LEU A 102 8.86 -8.24 -5.66
CA LEU A 102 8.61 -9.67 -5.59
C LEU A 102 7.12 -10.00 -5.37
N GLY A 103 6.32 -9.00 -4.99
CA GLY A 103 4.90 -9.14 -4.69
C GLY A 103 4.61 -9.53 -3.24
N ASP A 104 5.63 -9.55 -2.36
CA ASP A 104 5.44 -9.75 -0.92
C ASP A 104 5.10 -8.41 -0.25
N THR A 105 3.86 -7.97 -0.51
CA THR A 105 3.33 -6.70 -0.04
C THR A 105 3.17 -6.68 1.48
N VAL A 106 2.83 -7.82 2.10
CA VAL A 106 2.65 -7.93 3.56
C VAL A 106 3.99 -7.76 4.28
N ALA A 107 5.05 -8.43 3.82
CA ALA A 107 6.38 -8.24 4.38
C ALA A 107 6.88 -6.81 4.15
N ALA A 108 6.66 -6.25 2.95
CA ALA A 108 7.02 -4.86 2.65
C ALA A 108 6.33 -3.87 3.60
N ARG A 109 5.02 -4.02 3.85
CA ARG A 109 4.27 -3.17 4.80
C ARG A 109 4.82 -3.26 6.21
N SER A 110 5.06 -4.47 6.71
CA SER A 110 5.58 -4.69 8.06
C SER A 110 6.96 -4.04 8.24
N HIS A 111 7.81 -4.17 7.22
CA HIS A 111 9.15 -3.59 7.22
C HIS A 111 9.13 -2.06 7.13
N LEU A 112 8.22 -1.49 6.32
CA LEU A 112 8.05 -0.04 6.19
C LEU A 112 7.45 0.60 7.45
N ALA A 113 6.50 -0.07 8.09
CA ALA A 113 5.94 0.40 9.37
C ALA A 113 7.01 0.46 10.45
N ALA A 114 7.82 -0.60 10.59
CA ALA A 114 8.94 -0.62 11.53
C ALA A 114 9.96 0.50 11.25
N LEU A 115 10.28 0.76 9.97
CA LEU A 115 11.15 1.87 9.57
C LEU A 115 10.57 3.24 9.95
N LEU A 116 9.25 3.43 9.79
CA LEU A 116 8.58 4.70 10.12
C LEU A 116 8.48 4.94 11.64
N ASP A 117 8.56 3.89 12.47
CA ASP A 117 8.61 3.99 13.92
C ASP A 117 10.00 4.41 14.45
N GLU A 118 11.05 4.37 13.61
CA GLU A 118 12.41 4.75 14.02
C GLU A 118 12.52 6.26 14.28
N THR A 119 12.98 6.62 15.49
CA THR A 119 13.21 8.02 15.86
C THR A 119 14.42 8.59 15.12
N GLY A 120 14.32 9.82 14.61
CA GLY A 120 15.44 10.49 13.95
C GLY A 120 15.61 10.12 12.48
N LEU A 121 14.65 9.41 11.88
CA LEU A 121 14.63 9.13 10.45
C LEU A 121 14.68 10.43 9.63
N GLU A 122 15.61 10.48 8.68
CA GLU A 122 15.73 11.59 7.73
C GLU A 122 14.40 11.80 6.99
N ARG A 123 14.00 13.06 6.82
CA ARG A 123 12.71 13.42 6.22
C ARG A 123 12.52 12.82 4.83
N SER A 124 13.54 12.87 3.98
CA SER A 124 13.53 12.30 2.62
C SER A 124 13.21 10.79 2.66
N ILE A 125 13.87 10.04 3.54
CA ILE A 125 13.65 8.60 3.73
C ILE A 125 12.24 8.33 4.26
N ARG A 126 11.76 9.14 5.21
CA ARG A 126 10.40 9.03 5.76
C ARG A 126 9.32 9.21 4.69
N LEU A 127 9.43 10.26 3.88
CA LEU A 127 8.51 10.53 2.77
C LEU A 127 8.50 9.37 1.76
N GLN A 128 9.70 8.88 1.38
CA GLN A 128 9.82 7.74 0.48
C GLN A 128 9.24 6.45 1.08
N ALA A 129 9.52 6.16 2.35
CA ALA A 129 9.00 4.99 3.05
C ALA A 129 7.47 5.02 3.10
N ARG A 130 6.88 6.15 3.47
CA ARG A 130 5.42 6.33 3.50
C ARG A 130 4.80 6.20 2.10
N PHE A 131 5.42 6.77 1.08
CA PHE A 131 4.97 6.58 -0.32
C PHE A 131 4.99 5.11 -0.75
N GLN A 132 6.03 4.34 -0.39
CA GLN A 132 6.09 2.90 -0.68
C GLN A 132 5.07 2.10 0.14
N LEU A 133 4.76 2.55 1.36
CA LEU A 133 3.74 1.93 2.21
C LEU A 133 2.35 2.08 1.56
N VAL A 134 2.01 3.28 1.07
CA VAL A 134 0.78 3.54 0.29
C VAL A 134 0.68 2.58 -0.90
N LYS A 135 1.74 2.46 -1.70
CA LYS A 135 1.75 1.53 -2.84
C LYS A 135 1.48 0.09 -2.43
N SER A 136 2.04 -0.33 -1.29
CA SER A 136 1.86 -1.67 -0.75
C SER A 136 0.43 -1.91 -0.25
N TYR A 137 -0.24 -0.90 0.31
CA TYR A 137 -1.67 -0.97 0.62
C TYR A 137 -2.53 -1.05 -0.64
N LEU A 138 -2.23 -0.23 -1.66
CA LEU A 138 -2.97 -0.23 -2.92
C LEU A 138 -2.86 -1.55 -3.69
N ALA A 139 -1.72 -2.24 -3.58
CA ALA A 139 -1.51 -3.54 -4.22
C ALA A 139 -2.48 -4.62 -3.69
N ASP A 140 -2.88 -4.54 -2.41
CA ASP A 140 -3.84 -5.45 -1.77
C ASP A 140 -5.25 -4.85 -1.67
N ALA A 141 -5.53 -3.75 -2.37
CA ALA A 141 -6.80 -3.02 -2.35
C ALA A 141 -7.22 -2.52 -0.95
N GLU A 142 -6.26 -2.29 -0.05
CA GLU A 142 -6.49 -1.70 1.27
C GLU A 142 -6.61 -0.17 1.16
N TYR A 143 -7.63 0.31 0.44
CA TYR A 143 -7.75 1.71 0.00
C TYR A 143 -7.89 2.72 1.15
N SER A 144 -8.57 2.35 2.25
CA SER A 144 -8.71 3.23 3.41
C SER A 144 -7.39 3.46 4.14
N GLN A 145 -6.57 2.41 4.29
CA GLN A 145 -5.22 2.53 4.86
C GLN A 145 -4.31 3.35 3.94
N ALA A 146 -4.38 3.11 2.64
CA ALA A 146 -3.65 3.92 1.65
C ALA A 146 -3.99 5.42 1.75
N LEU A 147 -5.27 5.78 1.91
CA LEU A 147 -5.68 7.18 2.09
C LEU A 147 -5.17 7.78 3.39
N ALA A 148 -5.26 7.06 4.51
CA ALA A 148 -4.75 7.54 5.79
C ALA A 148 -3.25 7.88 5.71
N GLU A 149 -2.47 7.01 5.07
CA GLU A 149 -1.04 7.26 4.84
C GLU A 149 -0.77 8.41 3.86
N LEU A 150 -1.61 8.61 2.84
CA LEU A 150 -1.51 9.75 1.93
C LEU A 150 -1.86 11.08 2.61
N ASP A 151 -2.78 11.08 3.57
CA ASP A 151 -3.10 12.26 4.37
C ASP A 151 -1.91 12.64 5.27
N GLN A 152 -1.26 11.65 5.89
CA GLN A 152 -0.01 11.87 6.65
C GLN A 152 1.12 12.39 5.74
N LEU A 153 1.29 11.80 4.55
CA LEU A 153 2.27 12.26 3.58
C LEU A 153 2.04 13.73 3.18
N ASN A 154 0.78 14.11 2.99
CA ASN A 154 0.40 15.48 2.64
C ASN A 154 0.72 16.49 3.75
N VAL A 155 0.63 16.09 5.02
CA VAL A 155 1.04 16.93 6.16
C VAL A 155 2.56 17.12 6.23
N GLU A 156 3.33 16.12 5.77
CA GLU A 156 4.79 16.15 5.80
C GLU A 156 5.44 16.92 4.63
N PHE A 157 4.71 17.16 3.54
CA PHE A 157 5.16 18.08 2.49
C PHE A 157 5.25 19.51 3.06
N PRO A 158 6.30 20.27 2.72
CA PRO A 158 6.45 21.59 3.27
C PRO A 158 5.37 22.48 2.63
N VAL A 159 4.58 23.16 3.45
CA VAL A 159 3.82 24.31 2.97
C VAL A 159 4.86 25.36 2.59
N ALA A 160 5.07 25.55 1.30
CA ALA A 160 6.01 26.54 0.77
C ALA A 160 5.54 27.95 1.15
N ALA A 161 5.88 28.38 2.36
CA ALA A 161 5.68 29.74 2.84
C ALA A 161 6.88 30.14 3.71
N GLY A 162 7.99 30.49 3.04
CA GLY A 162 8.94 31.47 3.59
C GLY A 162 10.23 30.98 4.26
N SER A 163 10.72 29.77 4.02
CA SER A 163 12.06 29.36 4.48
C SER A 163 13.01 29.08 3.32
N ASP A 164 14.25 29.58 3.41
CA ASP A 164 15.41 29.35 2.52
C ASP A 164 15.85 27.87 2.39
N ALA A 165 15.01 26.91 2.77
CA ALA A 165 15.18 25.47 2.58
C ALA A 165 14.88 25.05 1.13
N ALA A 166 15.37 25.82 0.15
CA ALA A 166 15.11 25.67 -1.29
C ALA A 166 15.85 24.49 -1.95
N LEU A 167 16.42 23.56 -1.17
CA LEU A 167 17.29 22.50 -1.71
C LEU A 167 16.61 21.16 -1.99
N ASP A 168 15.29 21.00 -1.78
CA ASP A 168 14.58 19.79 -2.26
C ASP A 168 13.14 20.01 -2.74
N THR A 169 12.81 21.23 -3.21
CA THR A 169 11.46 21.55 -3.67
C THR A 169 11.04 20.70 -4.87
N SER A 170 11.98 20.33 -5.75
CA SER A 170 11.66 19.58 -6.98
C SER A 170 11.33 18.11 -6.71
N LEU A 171 12.07 17.43 -5.82
CA LEU A 171 11.75 16.05 -5.44
C LEU A 171 10.47 15.98 -4.62
N ASP A 172 10.29 16.90 -3.67
CA ASP A 172 9.05 17.00 -2.88
C ASP A 172 7.85 17.27 -3.78
N GLN A 173 7.98 18.16 -4.77
CA GLN A 173 6.90 18.45 -5.72
C GLN A 173 6.60 17.26 -6.64
N ASP A 174 7.63 16.54 -7.11
CA ASP A 174 7.47 15.31 -7.90
C ASP A 174 6.78 14.20 -7.08
N LEU A 175 7.18 14.02 -5.81
CA LEU A 175 6.57 13.04 -4.92
C LEU A 175 5.12 13.43 -4.57
N ALA A 176 4.85 14.71 -4.31
CA ALA A 176 3.51 15.22 -4.05
C ALA A 176 2.60 14.99 -5.26
N ALA A 177 3.06 15.31 -6.47
CA ALA A 177 2.30 15.05 -7.69
C ALA A 177 2.03 13.55 -7.87
N LYS A 178 3.04 12.67 -7.70
CA LYS A 178 2.84 11.21 -7.72
C LYS A 178 1.85 10.71 -6.67
N SER A 179 1.81 11.35 -5.49
CA SER A 179 0.87 11.01 -4.43
C SER A 179 -0.57 11.31 -4.80
N GLU A 180 -0.84 12.36 -5.59
CA GLU A 180 -2.18 12.67 -6.12
C GLU A 180 -2.70 11.55 -7.03
N PHE A 181 -1.83 10.92 -7.83
CA PHE A 181 -2.23 9.75 -8.61
C PHE A 181 -2.64 8.58 -7.72
N LEU A 182 -1.87 8.28 -6.67
CA LEU A 182 -2.19 7.21 -5.72
C LEU A 182 -3.48 7.51 -4.95
N ARG A 183 -3.70 8.78 -4.58
CA ARG A 183 -4.94 9.28 -3.97
C ARG A 183 -6.12 9.06 -4.89
N ALA A 184 -6.00 9.40 -6.17
CA ALA A 184 -7.06 9.17 -7.15
C ALA A 184 -7.44 7.69 -7.26
N VAL A 185 -6.45 6.79 -7.26
CA VAL A 185 -6.66 5.34 -7.28
C VAL A 185 -7.36 4.85 -6.01
N ALA A 186 -6.93 5.31 -4.84
CA ALA A 186 -7.53 4.93 -3.56
C ALA A 186 -8.99 5.40 -3.46
N LEU A 187 -9.27 6.66 -3.82
CA LEU A 187 -10.62 7.23 -3.84
C LEU A 187 -11.54 6.49 -4.80
N ALA A 188 -11.07 6.15 -6.00
CA ALA A 188 -11.85 5.33 -6.94
C ALA A 188 -12.16 3.95 -6.36
N GLY A 189 -11.20 3.32 -5.67
CA GLY A 189 -11.38 2.03 -5.01
C GLY A 189 -12.43 2.05 -3.90
N LEU A 190 -12.61 3.20 -3.22
CA LEU A 190 -13.64 3.41 -2.19
C LEU A 190 -14.99 3.90 -2.76
N GLY A 191 -15.09 4.17 -4.06
CA GLY A 191 -16.29 4.72 -4.68
C GLY A 191 -16.43 6.25 -4.59
N HIS A 192 -15.39 6.95 -4.12
CA HIS A 192 -15.35 8.41 -4.02
C HIS A 192 -14.95 9.01 -5.38
N TYR A 193 -15.76 8.76 -6.41
CA TYR A 193 -15.39 9.01 -7.79
C TYR A 193 -15.20 10.50 -8.13
N GLY A 194 -15.98 11.41 -7.54
CA GLY A 194 -15.83 12.84 -7.77
C GLY A 194 -14.48 13.38 -7.27
N GLU A 195 -14.06 12.96 -6.08
CA GLU A 195 -12.75 13.32 -5.51
C GLU A 195 -11.61 12.63 -6.29
N SER A 196 -11.83 11.39 -6.74
CA SER A 196 -10.88 10.67 -7.59
C SER A 196 -10.57 11.43 -8.88
N LEU A 197 -11.60 11.96 -9.56
CA LEU A 197 -11.43 12.77 -10.77
C LEU A 197 -10.62 14.04 -10.48
N ALA A 198 -10.91 14.74 -9.38
CA ALA A 198 -10.16 15.93 -8.98
C ALA A 198 -8.67 15.62 -8.72
N ALA A 199 -8.36 14.50 -8.07
CA ALA A 199 -6.99 14.07 -7.85
C ALA A 199 -6.27 13.65 -9.16
N TYR A 200 -6.98 13.00 -10.09
CA TYR A 200 -6.43 12.74 -11.43
C TYR A 200 -6.12 14.03 -12.19
N THR A 201 -6.96 15.06 -12.09
CA THR A 201 -6.70 16.37 -12.71
C THR A 201 -5.42 16.99 -12.15
N ARG A 202 -5.25 17.05 -10.82
CA ARG A 202 -4.03 17.58 -10.20
C ARG A 202 -2.77 16.82 -10.61
N PHE A 203 -2.87 15.50 -10.75
CA PHE A 203 -1.76 14.70 -11.28
C PHE A 203 -1.41 15.06 -12.73
N LEU A 204 -2.42 15.23 -13.59
CA LEU A 204 -2.21 15.57 -15.00
C LEU A 204 -1.75 17.01 -15.21
N ASP A 205 -2.03 17.93 -14.28
CA ASP A 205 -1.46 19.28 -14.29
C ASP A 205 0.07 19.24 -14.15
N ALA A 206 0.59 18.30 -13.35
CA ALA A 206 2.03 18.09 -13.18
C ALA A 206 2.66 17.19 -14.26
N TYR A 207 1.90 16.21 -14.79
CA TYR A 207 2.38 15.27 -15.81
C TYR A 207 1.45 15.20 -17.05
N PRO A 208 1.34 16.28 -17.83
CA PRO A 208 0.45 16.32 -18.99
C PRO A 208 0.80 15.26 -20.05
N GLN A 209 2.07 14.87 -20.14
CA GLN A 209 2.55 13.81 -21.03
C GLN A 209 2.00 12.41 -20.70
N LEU A 210 1.47 12.22 -19.48
CA LEU A 210 0.86 10.95 -19.06
C LEU A 210 -0.64 10.90 -19.32
N ALA A 211 -1.26 11.95 -19.87
CA ALA A 211 -2.69 12.02 -20.13
C ALA A 211 -3.19 10.77 -20.86
N ALA A 212 -2.59 10.42 -22.01
CA ALA A 212 -3.00 9.25 -22.80
C ALA A 212 -3.06 7.94 -21.98
N ALA A 213 -2.12 7.74 -21.06
CA ALA A 213 -2.06 6.54 -20.21
C ALA A 213 -3.13 6.55 -19.09
N ILE A 214 -3.52 7.73 -18.61
CA ILE A 214 -4.44 7.88 -17.47
C ILE A 214 -5.90 8.05 -17.92
N GLN A 215 -6.15 8.61 -19.10
CA GLN A 215 -7.50 8.88 -19.62
C GLN A 215 -8.43 7.64 -19.60
N PRO A 216 -7.98 6.41 -19.93
CA PRO A 216 -8.84 5.22 -19.80
C PRO A 216 -9.26 4.89 -18.36
N ARG A 217 -8.52 5.37 -17.35
CA ARG A 217 -8.90 5.23 -15.93
C ARG A 217 -9.91 6.30 -15.54
N ILE A 218 -9.67 7.55 -15.94
CA ILE A 218 -10.62 8.67 -15.79
C ILE A 218 -11.97 8.31 -16.41
N ALA A 219 -11.97 7.74 -17.62
CA ALA A 219 -13.19 7.30 -18.29
C ALA A 219 -13.98 6.27 -17.46
N ARG A 220 -13.29 5.29 -16.85
CA ARG A 220 -13.92 4.29 -15.95
C ARG A 220 -14.51 4.94 -14.70
N THR A 221 -13.84 5.94 -14.14
CA THR A 221 -14.36 6.71 -13.00
C THR A 221 -15.63 7.48 -13.38
N HIS A 222 -15.68 8.11 -14.56
CA HIS A 222 -16.90 8.74 -15.08
C HIS A 222 -18.05 7.72 -15.29
N LEU A 223 -17.76 6.55 -15.85
CA LEU A 223 -18.77 5.49 -16.00
C LEU A 223 -19.34 5.05 -14.65
N ALA A 224 -18.51 4.94 -13.62
CA ALA A 224 -18.94 4.57 -12.27
C ALA A 224 -19.84 5.64 -11.61
N LEU A 225 -19.71 6.90 -12.03
CA LEU A 225 -20.61 8.00 -11.67
C LEU A 225 -21.92 8.02 -12.50
N GLY A 226 -22.01 7.21 -13.55
CA GLY A 226 -23.09 7.29 -14.54
C GLY A 226 -22.92 8.41 -15.57
N ASP A 227 -21.77 9.07 -15.62
CA ASP A 227 -21.46 10.14 -16.57
C ASP A 227 -20.88 9.58 -17.88
N ALA A 228 -21.77 9.09 -18.74
CA ALA A 228 -21.37 8.55 -20.05
C ALA A 228 -20.72 9.59 -20.97
N ALA A 229 -21.09 10.87 -20.84
CA ALA A 229 -20.54 11.95 -21.66
C ALA A 229 -19.08 12.25 -21.28
N GLY A 230 -18.79 12.37 -19.99
CA GLY A 230 -17.43 12.52 -19.46
C GLY A 230 -16.55 11.32 -19.81
N ALA A 231 -17.10 10.10 -19.70
CA ALA A 231 -16.37 8.89 -20.10
C ALA A 231 -15.97 8.89 -21.58
N ALA A 232 -16.91 9.24 -22.47
CA ALA A 232 -16.64 9.34 -23.91
C ALA A 232 -15.61 10.43 -24.24
N ALA A 233 -15.65 11.57 -23.52
CA ALA A 233 -14.64 12.62 -23.67
C ALA A 233 -13.25 12.12 -23.27
N ALA A 234 -13.13 11.46 -22.13
CA ALA A 234 -11.88 10.88 -21.65
C ALA A 234 -11.32 9.83 -22.62
N TYR A 235 -12.14 8.90 -23.14
CA TYR A 235 -11.66 7.91 -24.12
C TYR A 235 -11.15 8.52 -25.42
N ARG A 236 -11.69 9.66 -25.87
CA ARG A 236 -11.20 10.37 -27.05
C ARG A 236 -9.90 11.13 -26.80
N ALA A 237 -9.59 11.42 -25.54
CA ALA A 237 -8.36 12.09 -25.14
C ALA A 237 -7.20 11.10 -24.86
N ALA A 238 -7.48 9.79 -24.91
CA ALA A 238 -6.48 8.72 -24.77
C ALA A 238 -5.75 8.47 -26.10
#